data_AF-A0A5J5Q3D2-F1
#
_entry.id   AF-A0A5J5Q3D2-F1
#
_cell.length_a   1.000
_cell.length_b   1.000
_cell.length_c   1.000
_cell.angle_alpha   90.00
_cell.angle_beta   90.00
_cell.angle_gamma   90.00
#
_symmetry.space_group_name_H-M   'P 1'
#
loop_
_entity.id
_entity.type
_entity.pdbx_description
1 polymer ?
#
loop_
_entity_poly.entity_id
_entity_poly.type
_entity_poly.pdbx_seq_one_letter_code
_entity_poly.pdbx_strand_id
1 'polypeptide(L)' 'MVFFMKSMIMVWNYQGARHPNFHRFINEFLRENNPEIMVLIEIRISGYKADRVIKQIRMSFSHRVEIAKFSRG' A
#
# COMPACT_ATOMS: atom_id res chain seq x y z
N MET A 1 23.27 22.43 -12.13
CA MET A 1 22.83 21.08 -12.55
C MET A 1 21.45 20.86 -11.95
N VAL A 2 20.41 20.90 -12.78
CA VAL A 2 19.03 20.68 -12.33
C VAL A 2 18.67 19.24 -12.67
N PHE A 3 18.34 18.43 -11.67
CA PHE A 3 17.82 17.09 -11.87
C PHE A 3 16.29 17.16 -11.89
N PHE A 4 15.69 16.72 -12.99
CA PHE A 4 14.26 16.42 -13.02
C PHE A 4 14.08 14.94 -12.70
N MET A 5 13.61 14.64 -11.48
CA MET A 5 13.14 13.30 -11.12
C MET A 5 11.65 13.21 -11.44
N LYS A 6 11.28 12.23 -12.28
CA LYS A 6 9.88 11.87 -12.51
C LYS A 6 9.45 10.90 -11.42
N SER A 7 8.95 11.42 -10.30
CA SER A 7 8.38 10.59 -9.23
C SER A 7 7.05 9.99 -9.67
N MET A 8 6.93 8.67 -9.56
CA MET A 8 5.68 7.96 -9.79
C MET A 8 5.02 7.58 -8.47
N ILE A 9 3.92 8.26 -8.16
CA ILE A 9 3.10 8.02 -6.97
C ILE A 9 1.81 7.33 -7.42
N MET A 10 1.51 6.18 -6.82
CA MET A 10 0.25 5.47 -7.05
C MET A 10 -0.64 5.56 -5.82
N VAL A 11 -1.90 5.95 -6.01
CA VAL A 11 -2.94 5.91 -4.97
C VAL A 11 -4.05 4.98 -5.44
N TRP A 12 -4.40 4.00 -4.61
CA TRP A 12 -5.38 2.98 -4.98
C TRP A 12 -6.34 2.68 -3.82
N ASN A 13 -7.63 2.91 -4.06
CA ASN A 13 -8.72 2.33 -3.28
C ASN A 13 -8.83 0.83 -3.54
N TYR A 14 -8.30 0.02 -2.61
CA TYR A 14 -8.18 -1.41 -2.80
C TYR A 14 -8.77 -2.19 -1.62
N GLN A 15 -9.97 -2.73 -1.81
CA GLN A 15 -10.70 -3.45 -0.75
C GLN A 15 -10.36 -4.95 -0.65
N GLY A 16 -9.45 -5.45 -1.50
CA GLY A 16 -9.12 -6.87 -1.63
C GLY A 16 -7.95 -7.37 -0.78
N ALA A 17 -7.41 -6.55 0.13
CA ALA A 17 -6.13 -6.85 0.81
C ALA A 17 -6.17 -8.09 1.73
N ARG A 18 -7.38 -8.60 2.03
CA ARG A 18 -7.58 -9.88 2.74
C ARG A 18 -7.36 -11.11 1.86
N HIS A 19 -7.35 -10.96 0.55
CA HIS A 19 -7.26 -12.09 -0.36
C HIS A 19 -5.92 -12.82 -0.16
N PRO A 20 -5.89 -14.15 -0.02
CA PRO A 20 -4.66 -14.90 0.25
C PRO A 20 -3.54 -14.62 -0.76
N ASN A 21 -3.92 -14.38 -2.02
CA ASN A 21 -2.98 -14.11 -3.12
C ASN A 21 -2.69 -12.62 -3.32
N PHE A 22 -3.17 -11.72 -2.46
CA PHE A 22 -2.96 -10.29 -2.61
C PHE A 22 -1.48 -9.92 -2.68
N HIS A 23 -0.66 -10.50 -1.79
CA HIS A 23 0.78 -10.25 -1.76
C HIS A 23 1.49 -10.63 -3.08
N ARG A 24 1.04 -11.70 -3.75
CA ARG A 24 1.60 -12.08 -5.04
C ARG A 24 1.25 -11.05 -6.11
N PHE A 25 -0.04 -10.75 -6.21
CA PHE A 25 -0.57 -9.77 -7.15
C PHE A 25 0.13 -8.41 -7.01
N ILE A 26 0.22 -7.90 -5.78
CA ILE A 26 0.78 -6.57 -5.54
C ILE A 26 2.28 -6.52 -5.81
N ASN A 27 3.02 -7.61 -5.54
CA ASN A 27 4.45 -7.68 -5.84
C ASN A 27 4.73 -7.79 -7.34
N GLU A 28 3.88 -8.49 -8.10
CA GLU A 28 3.95 -8.50 -9.57
C GLU A 28 3.69 -7.08 -10.12
N PHE A 29 2.65 -6.41 -9.62
CA PHE A 29 2.34 -5.03 -9.98
C PHE A 29 3.50 -4.06 -9.67
N LEU A 30 4.09 -4.16 -8.47
CA LEU A 30 5.23 -3.33 -8.07
C LEU A 30 6.46 -3.58 -8.93
N ARG A 31 6.70 -4.83 -9.35
CA ARG A 31 7.81 -5.18 -10.25
C ARG A 31 7.64 -4.56 -11.63
N GLU A 32 6.42 -4.54 -12.16
CA GLU A 32 6.12 -4.05 -13.51
C GLU A 32 6.11 -2.52 -13.60
N ASN A 33 5.64 -1.85 -12.54
CA ASN A 33 5.46 -0.40 -12.54
C ASN A 33 6.62 0.32 -11.83
N ASN A 34 7.19 -0.28 -10.79
CA ASN A 34 8.23 0.33 -9.95
C ASN A 34 7.88 1.73 -9.43
N PRO A 35 6.72 1.93 -8.77
CA PRO A 35 6.38 3.21 -8.17
C PRO A 35 7.33 3.55 -7.01
N GLU A 36 7.67 4.83 -6.86
CA GLU A 36 8.42 5.32 -5.70
C GLU A 36 7.57 5.28 -4.42
N ILE A 37 6.28 5.58 -4.57
CA ILE A 37 5.31 5.59 -3.47
C ILE A 37 4.03 4.89 -3.92
N MET A 38 3.55 3.97 -3.07
CA MET A 38 2.25 3.33 -3.21
C MET A 38 1.40 3.60 -1.98
N VAL A 39 0.20 4.14 -2.19
CA VAL A 39 -0.79 4.41 -1.15
C VAL A 39 -1.99 3.50 -1.39
N LEU A 40 -2.26 2.62 -0.44
CA LEU A 40 -3.46 1.79 -0.42
C LEU A 40 -4.46 2.36 0.57
N ILE A 41 -5.64 2.75 0.08
CA ILE A 41 -6.75 3.25 0.90
C ILE A 41 -7.90 2.24 0.91
N GLU A 42 -8.76 2.30 1.93
CA GLU A 42 -9.94 1.42 2.06
C GLU A 42 -9.60 -0.09 2.07
N ILE A 43 -8.44 -0.48 2.61
CA ILE A 43 -7.95 -1.87 2.60
C ILE A 43 -8.79 -2.88 3.38
N ARG A 44 -9.76 -2.42 4.19
CA ARG A 44 -10.67 -3.26 5.02
C ARG A 44 -9.93 -4.30 5.90
N ILE A 45 -8.67 -4.01 6.20
CA ILE A 45 -7.83 -4.72 7.16
C ILE A 45 -7.18 -3.69 8.07
N SER A 46 -6.97 -4.09 9.32
CA SER A 46 -6.32 -3.27 10.33
C SER A 46 -5.48 -4.13 11.25
N GLY A 47 -4.66 -3.47 12.07
CA GLY A 47 -3.85 -4.09 13.11
C GLY A 47 -2.95 -5.20 12.55
N TYR A 48 -2.90 -6.33 13.24
CA TYR A 48 -2.05 -7.48 12.87
C TYR A 48 -2.27 -8.01 11.44
N LYS A 49 -3.50 -7.89 10.90
CA LYS A 49 -3.77 -8.32 9.51
C LYS A 49 -3.07 -7.39 8.51
N ALA A 50 -3.10 -6.08 8.76
CA ALA A 50 -2.36 -5.11 7.97
C ALA A 50 -0.85 -5.32 8.09
N ASP A 51 -0.34 -5.59 9.31
CA ASP A 51 1.09 -5.85 9.53
C ASP A 51 1.60 -7.07 8.76
N ARG A 52 0.80 -8.14 8.71
CA ARG A 52 1.14 -9.32 7.90
C ARG A 52 1.24 -8.99 6.41
N VAL A 53 0.28 -8.23 5.89
CA VAL A 53 0.28 -7.82 4.48
C VAL A 53 1.50 -6.95 4.18
N ILE A 54 1.78 -5.95 5.03
CA ILE A 54 2.94 -5.06 4.90
C ILE A 54 4.25 -5.87 4.83
N LYS A 55 4.43 -6.86 5.71
CA LYS A 55 5.62 -7.74 5.72
C LYS A 55 5.79 -8.58 4.45
N GLN A 56 4.73 -8.77 3.67
CA GLN A 56 4.74 -9.56 2.44
C GLN A 56 4.93 -8.72 1.18
N ILE A 57 4.85 -7.38 1.28
CA ILE A 57 5.00 -6.44 0.17
C ILE A 57 6.48 -6.07 0.02
N ARG A 58 6.96 -6.05 -1.23
CA ARG A 58 8.36 -5.73 -1.59
C ARG A 58 8.58 -4.23 -1.74
N MET A 59 8.37 -3.48 -0.66
CA MET A 59 8.78 -2.07 -0.57
C MET A 59 9.71 -1.89 0.64
N SER A 60 10.76 -1.07 0.48
CA SER A 60 11.79 -0.88 1.52
C SER A 60 11.25 -0.21 2.78
N PHE A 61 10.21 0.61 2.63
CA PHE A 61 9.61 1.36 3.72
C PHE A 61 8.09 1.20 3.67
N SER A 62 7.48 1.22 4.85
CA SER A 62 6.03 1.16 4.99
C SER A 62 5.60 2.07 6.13
N HIS A 63 4.43 2.67 5.96
CA HIS A 63 3.77 3.43 6.99
C HIS A 63 2.31 3.02 7.05
N ARG A 64 1.84 2.61 8.24
CA ARG A 64 0.45 2.22 8.46
C ARG A 64 -0.27 3.36 9.16
N VAL A 65 -1.32 3.87 8.52
CA VAL A 65 -2.24 4.83 9.12
C VAL A 65 -3.55 4.10 9.42
N GLU A 66 -3.93 4.07 10.69
CA GLU A 66 -5.22 3.54 11.15
C GLU A 66 -6.13 4.71 11.53
N ILE A 67 -7.41 4.57 11.25
CA ILE A 67 -8.40 5.58 11.64
C ILE A 67 -8.59 5.48 13.16
N ALA A 68 -8.11 6.49 13.89
CA ALA A 68 -8.13 6.46 15.34
C ALA A 68 -9.53 6.66 15.94
N LYS A 69 -10.40 7.46 15.30
CA LYS A 69 -11.75 7.80 15.81
C LYS A 69 -12.67 8.21 14.66
N PHE A 70 -13.93 7.77 14.71
CA PHE A 70 -15.01 8.29 13.87
C PHE A 70 -15.65 9.48 14.60
N SER A 71 -15.75 10.64 13.95
CA SER A 71 -16.82 11.59 14.29
C SER A 71 -18.12 10.98 13.79
N ARG A 72 -18.86 10.32 14.68
CA ARG A 72 -20.25 9.99 14.40
C ARG A 72 -20.96 11.33 14.18
N GLY A 73 -21.45 11.55 12.97
CA GLY A 73 -22.33 12.68 12.67
C GLY A 73 -23.61 12.62 13.49
#